data_AF-A0A524P1J9-F1
#
_entry.id   AF-A0A524P1J9-F1
#
_cell.length_a   1.000
_cell.length_b   1.000
_cell.length_c   1.000
_cell.angle_alpha   90.00
_cell.angle_beta   90.00
_cell.angle_gamma   90.00
#
_symmetry.space_group_name_H-M   'P 1'
#
loop_
_entity.id
_entity.type
_entity.pdbx_description
1 polymer ?
#
loop_
_entity_poly.entity_id
_entity_poly.type
_entity_poly.pdbx_seq_one_letter_code
_entity_poly.pdbx_strand_id
1 'polypeptide(L)'
;MAWWKKGCLSVVLGLVLLVLAFWLVYGGGQEQRDGEVARVALSPERVEARAAGQKRAAPHESNRILFGDLHVHTTLSVDAFMWSLPLMGGEGVHPPADACDFARFCSQLDFYALTDHAEALNPRTWEMTRDSVRECNAVAGTHEQPDVIAFPGYEWTQVGLTPEAHFGHKNVIFKYDTDEELPTRPISAPGITARAFSKLSALWPLLTLPARAFPNQQGYLDFARHIGENTQYPFCPEGVKSTDLPPNCREQAASPKVLFEKLNDWGLDTIVIPHGTTWGFYTPLGYTWDKQLRADLDDANLQRLVEVYSGHGNSEEHRTFRSAIMTEDGMECPEPTDTYEACCWRAGEIIRDRCEDPESELCQQRVEKARADYLRVALAGHVTLPGEDVPDWKDCGQCTDCYLPAYQYRPGGSVQYMLAKGDFENPEQPRHATMGFVASSDNHSARPGTGYKEFARLRMTDARGAPSESWRKSMFGDRGQPEPESTTYTIETLMERPPFELMWMERQASFFLTGGLV
;
A
#
# COMPACT_ATOMS: atom_id res chain seq x y z
N MET A 1 -28.65 42.78 40.37
CA MET A 1 -28.96 41.36 40.07
C MET A 1 -29.39 41.09 38.62
N ALA A 2 -30.21 41.92 37.97
CA ALA A 2 -30.69 41.66 36.60
C ALA A 2 -29.61 41.73 35.49
N TRP A 3 -28.58 42.57 35.66
CA TRP A 3 -27.51 42.73 34.66
C TRP A 3 -26.53 41.55 34.65
N TRP A 4 -26.23 40.99 35.83
CA TRP A 4 -25.34 39.83 35.99
C TRP A 4 -25.98 38.54 35.43
N LYS A 5 -27.30 38.38 35.59
CA LYS A 5 -28.07 37.28 34.97
C LYS A 5 -28.09 37.36 33.44
N LYS A 6 -28.17 38.56 32.85
CA LYS A 6 -28.10 38.76 31.39
C LYS A 6 -26.70 38.51 30.82
N GLY A 7 -25.65 38.93 31.52
CA GLY A 7 -24.26 38.63 31.15
C GLY A 7 -23.96 37.13 31.19
N CYS A 8 -24.38 36.44 32.25
CA CYS A 8 -24.22 34.98 32.38
C CYS A 8 -24.98 34.22 31.28
N LEU A 9 -26.23 34.60 30.99
CA LEU A 9 -27.01 33.99 29.90
C LEU A 9 -26.36 34.19 28.53
N SER A 10 -25.78 35.37 28.27
CA SER A 10 -25.11 35.66 27.00
C SER A 10 -23.82 34.85 26.83
N VAL A 11 -23.05 34.67 27.90
CA VAL A 11 -21.85 33.82 27.90
C VAL A 11 -22.21 32.36 27.69
N VAL A 12 -23.23 31.85 28.42
CA VAL A 12 -23.70 30.47 28.25
C VAL A 12 -24.23 30.25 26.83
N LEU A 13 -25.01 31.17 26.28
CA LEU A 13 -25.51 31.07 24.90
C LEU A 13 -24.36 31.11 23.89
N GLY A 14 -23.37 31.98 24.09
CA GLY A 14 -22.16 32.02 23.25
C GLY A 14 -21.37 30.72 23.29
N LEU A 15 -21.21 30.13 24.47
CA LEU A 15 -20.55 28.82 24.63
C LEU A 15 -21.35 27.69 23.96
N VAL A 16 -22.67 27.67 24.11
CA VAL A 16 -23.52 26.69 23.46
C VAL A 16 -23.43 26.81 21.94
N LEU A 17 -23.48 28.03 21.39
CA LEU A 17 -23.32 28.25 19.95
C LEU A 17 -21.93 27.83 19.47
N LEU A 18 -20.88 28.09 20.25
CA LEU A 18 -19.52 27.67 19.92
C LEU A 18 -19.39 26.13 19.94
N VAL A 19 -19.96 25.45 20.93
CA VAL A 19 -19.97 23.99 21.01
C VAL A 19 -20.77 23.38 19.86
N LEU A 20 -21.93 23.97 19.51
CA LEU A 20 -22.72 23.52 18.37
C LEU A 20 -21.99 23.74 17.05
N ALA A 21 -21.37 24.91 16.84
CA ALA A 21 -20.56 25.19 15.66
C ALA A 21 -19.37 24.23 15.56
N PHE A 22 -18.71 23.96 16.69
CA PHE A 22 -17.62 22.98 16.75
C PHE A 22 -18.14 21.57 16.42
N TRP A 23 -19.24 21.14 17.01
CA TRP A 23 -19.83 19.83 16.73
C TRP A 23 -20.32 19.69 15.29
N LEU A 24 -20.83 20.76 14.67
CA LEU A 24 -21.22 20.76 13.26
C LEU A 24 -20.03 20.53 12.32
N VAL A 25 -18.83 20.97 12.70
CA VAL A 25 -17.62 20.84 11.87
C VAL A 25 -16.83 19.58 12.21
N TYR A 26 -16.78 19.17 13.48
CA TYR A 26 -15.87 18.13 13.99
C TYR A 26 -16.58 16.91 14.57
N GLY A 27 -17.90 16.97 14.78
CA GLY A 27 -18.71 15.87 15.29
C GLY A 27 -19.37 15.08 14.17
N GLY A 28 -19.84 13.88 14.47
CA GLY A 28 -20.70 13.10 13.58
C GLY A 28 -19.98 12.16 12.60
N GLY A 29 -18.70 11.85 12.82
CA GLY A 29 -18.03 10.77 12.08
C GLY A 29 -18.80 9.45 12.20
N GLN A 30 -19.06 8.83 11.06
CA GLN A 30 -19.83 7.61 10.91
C GLN A 30 -18.91 6.40 10.86
N GLU A 31 -19.38 5.32 11.45
CA GLU A 31 -18.69 4.04 11.39
C GLU A 31 -18.79 3.46 10.00
N GLN A 32 -17.66 2.97 9.48
CA GLN A 32 -17.65 2.24 8.22
C GLN A 32 -18.41 0.93 8.38
N ARG A 33 -19.27 0.63 7.41
CA ARG A 33 -20.07 -0.59 7.31
C ARG A 33 -19.77 -1.26 5.97
N ASP A 34 -20.09 -2.55 5.88
CA ASP A 34 -19.83 -3.34 4.67
C ASP A 34 -20.69 -2.91 3.47
N GLY A 35 -21.87 -2.35 3.72
CA GLY A 35 -22.87 -2.17 2.68
C GLY A 35 -23.72 -3.44 2.54
N GLU A 36 -24.21 -3.71 1.33
CA GLU A 36 -25.05 -4.87 1.03
C GLU A 36 -24.52 -5.58 -0.22
N VAL A 37 -24.12 -6.84 -0.09
CA VAL A 37 -23.81 -7.69 -1.25
C VAL A 37 -25.08 -7.93 -2.06
N ALA A 38 -25.02 -7.74 -3.38
CA ALA A 38 -26.15 -8.05 -4.24
C ALA A 38 -26.52 -9.53 -4.15
N ARG A 39 -27.76 -9.83 -3.76
CA ARG A 39 -28.28 -11.20 -3.60
C ARG A 39 -28.68 -11.85 -4.93
N VAL A 40 -27.93 -11.58 -5.99
CA VAL A 40 -28.19 -12.04 -7.36
C VAL A 40 -26.92 -12.68 -7.90
N ALA A 41 -26.93 -14.00 -8.11
CA ALA A 41 -25.86 -14.68 -8.82
C ALA A 41 -25.88 -14.33 -10.32
N LEU A 42 -24.75 -14.51 -11.00
CA LEU A 42 -24.76 -14.53 -12.46
C LEU A 42 -25.72 -15.60 -13.00
N SER A 43 -26.37 -15.31 -14.12
CA SER A 43 -27.26 -16.28 -14.77
C SER A 43 -26.51 -17.58 -15.07
N PRO A 44 -27.10 -18.77 -14.82
CA PRO A 44 -26.47 -20.06 -15.12
C PRO A 44 -25.94 -20.15 -16.56
N GLU A 45 -26.67 -19.60 -17.53
CA GLU A 45 -26.27 -19.57 -18.95
C GLU A 45 -24.90 -18.87 -19.17
N ARG A 46 -24.60 -17.81 -18.40
CA ARG A 46 -23.29 -17.12 -18.48
C ARG A 46 -22.18 -17.99 -17.90
N VAL A 47 -22.42 -18.63 -16.77
CA VAL A 47 -21.44 -19.52 -16.12
C VAL A 47 -21.15 -20.74 -17.02
N GLU A 48 -22.20 -21.37 -17.56
CA GLU A 48 -22.10 -22.47 -18.52
C GLU A 48 -21.39 -22.06 -19.81
N ALA A 49 -21.62 -20.83 -20.30
CA ALA A 49 -20.93 -20.31 -21.48
C ALA A 49 -19.41 -20.19 -21.28
N ARG A 50 -18.93 -19.87 -20.06
CA ARG A 50 -17.48 -19.89 -19.73
C ARG A 50 -16.90 -21.29 -19.91
N ALA A 51 -17.53 -22.30 -19.30
CA ALA A 51 -17.11 -23.69 -19.38
C ALA A 51 -17.17 -24.23 -20.82
N ALA A 52 -18.25 -23.94 -21.55
CA ALA A 52 -18.39 -24.30 -22.96
C ALA A 52 -17.33 -23.63 -23.84
N GLY A 53 -16.95 -22.38 -23.54
CA GLY A 53 -15.86 -21.66 -24.19
C GLY A 53 -14.52 -22.40 -24.06
N GLN A 54 -14.14 -22.75 -22.83
CA GLN A 54 -12.91 -23.50 -22.57
C GLN A 54 -12.91 -24.87 -23.25
N LYS A 55 -14.03 -25.62 -23.15
CA LYS A 55 -14.17 -26.92 -23.81
C LYS A 55 -14.11 -26.83 -25.35
N ARG A 56 -14.58 -25.74 -25.95
CA ARG A 56 -14.41 -25.51 -27.40
C ARG A 56 -12.95 -25.22 -27.76
N ALA A 57 -12.24 -24.44 -26.93
CA ALA A 57 -10.84 -24.10 -27.16
C ALA A 57 -9.89 -25.30 -26.92
N ALA A 58 -10.21 -26.17 -25.96
CA ALA A 58 -9.43 -27.35 -25.59
C ALA A 58 -10.34 -28.57 -25.31
N PRO A 59 -10.85 -29.27 -26.35
CA PRO A 59 -11.86 -30.33 -26.21
C PRO A 59 -11.43 -31.58 -25.43
N HIS A 60 -10.13 -31.81 -25.33
CA HIS A 60 -9.54 -32.98 -24.68
C HIS A 60 -9.06 -32.69 -23.26
N GLU A 61 -9.12 -31.44 -22.81
CA GLU A 61 -8.68 -31.07 -21.48
C GLU A 61 -9.79 -31.24 -20.45
N SER A 62 -9.42 -31.85 -19.32
CA SER A 62 -10.29 -31.97 -18.14
C SER A 62 -10.09 -30.83 -17.15
N ASN A 63 -8.97 -30.11 -17.26
CA ASN A 63 -8.65 -28.99 -16.38
C ASN A 63 -9.40 -27.72 -16.82
N ARG A 64 -9.72 -26.87 -15.85
CA ARG A 64 -10.32 -25.55 -16.07
C ARG A 64 -9.29 -24.46 -15.79
N ILE A 65 -9.30 -23.43 -16.62
CA ILE A 65 -8.60 -22.18 -16.35
C ILE A 65 -9.58 -21.29 -15.60
N LEU A 66 -9.14 -20.73 -14.48
CA LEU A 66 -9.91 -19.78 -13.70
C LEU A 66 -9.15 -18.47 -13.68
N PHE A 67 -9.86 -17.36 -13.80
CA PHE A 67 -9.29 -16.02 -13.73
C PHE A 67 -9.69 -15.35 -12.42
N GLY A 68 -8.73 -14.77 -11.72
CA GLY A 68 -9.02 -14.15 -10.44
C GLY A 68 -8.09 -13.02 -10.06
N ASP A 69 -8.24 -12.56 -8.82
CA ASP A 69 -7.47 -11.45 -8.26
C ASP A 69 -7.20 -11.67 -6.78
N LEU A 70 -5.95 -11.90 -6.40
CA LEU A 70 -5.56 -12.26 -5.04
C LEU A 70 -5.03 -11.07 -4.23
N HIS A 71 -5.20 -9.84 -4.73
CA HIS A 71 -4.70 -8.64 -4.09
C HIS A 71 -5.68 -7.47 -4.27
N VAL A 72 -6.56 -7.28 -3.27
CA VAL A 72 -7.64 -6.30 -3.31
C VAL A 72 -7.77 -5.63 -1.96
N HIS A 73 -7.71 -4.30 -1.96
CA HIS A 73 -7.99 -3.47 -0.79
C HIS A 73 -9.34 -2.78 -0.91
N THR A 74 -9.97 -2.63 0.24
CA THR A 74 -11.20 -1.89 0.47
C THR A 74 -10.86 -0.69 1.33
N THR A 75 -11.82 0.19 1.62
CA THR A 75 -11.57 1.29 2.54
C THR A 75 -11.39 0.85 4.00
N LEU A 76 -11.33 -0.45 4.30
CA LEU A 76 -10.84 -0.93 5.59
C LEU A 76 -9.33 -0.69 5.74
N SER A 77 -8.56 -0.73 4.64
CA SER A 77 -7.17 -0.24 4.59
C SER A 77 -7.07 1.27 4.82
N VAL A 78 -6.02 1.72 5.51
CA VAL A 78 -5.81 3.14 5.83
C VAL A 78 -5.56 3.99 4.57
N ASP A 79 -4.72 3.50 3.68
CA ASP A 79 -4.34 4.20 2.45
C ASP A 79 -5.47 4.20 1.40
N ALA A 80 -6.19 3.09 1.24
CA ALA A 80 -7.39 3.01 0.42
C ALA A 80 -8.46 4.00 0.91
N PHE A 81 -8.72 4.06 2.23
CA PHE A 81 -9.61 5.10 2.78
C PHE A 81 -9.06 6.49 2.47
N MET A 82 -7.78 6.76 2.74
CA MET A 82 -7.17 8.05 2.44
C MET A 82 -7.30 8.45 0.97
N TRP A 83 -7.12 7.52 0.03
CA TRP A 83 -7.25 7.73 -1.41
C TRP A 83 -8.71 7.86 -1.87
N SER A 84 -9.65 7.39 -1.07
CA SER A 84 -11.08 7.60 -1.28
C SER A 84 -11.54 9.02 -0.94
N LEU A 85 -10.73 9.78 -0.17
CA LEU A 85 -11.10 11.11 0.28
C LEU A 85 -11.12 12.13 -0.88
N PRO A 86 -12.01 13.14 -0.84
CA PRO A 86 -12.05 14.19 -1.86
C PRO A 86 -10.72 14.96 -2.01
N LEU A 87 -9.91 15.04 -0.95
CA LEU A 87 -8.57 15.68 -0.99
C LEU A 87 -7.60 14.96 -1.95
N MET A 88 -7.83 13.68 -2.25
CA MET A 88 -7.05 12.86 -3.17
C MET A 88 -7.74 12.69 -4.53
N GLY A 89 -8.86 13.37 -4.75
CA GLY A 89 -9.72 13.17 -5.93
C GLY A 89 -10.51 11.86 -5.89
N GLY A 90 -10.66 11.24 -4.72
CA GLY A 90 -11.39 9.98 -4.54
C GLY A 90 -12.91 10.12 -4.66
N GLU A 91 -13.57 8.98 -4.89
CA GLU A 91 -15.02 8.90 -5.16
C GLU A 91 -15.87 8.63 -3.91
N GLY A 92 -15.23 8.49 -2.73
CA GLY A 92 -15.87 8.04 -1.50
C GLY A 92 -15.55 6.58 -1.16
N VAL A 93 -16.11 6.10 -0.05
CA VAL A 93 -15.76 4.80 0.53
C VAL A 93 -16.14 3.62 -0.36
N HIS A 94 -15.33 2.57 -0.29
CA HIS A 94 -15.45 1.34 -1.07
C HIS A 94 -15.32 0.14 -0.12
N PRO A 95 -16.41 -0.32 0.50
CA PRO A 95 -16.39 -1.40 1.49
C PRO A 95 -16.23 -2.80 0.83
N PRO A 96 -16.00 -3.86 1.61
CA PRO A 96 -15.82 -5.21 1.08
C PRO A 96 -16.96 -5.74 0.18
N ALA A 97 -18.23 -5.37 0.44
CA ALA A 97 -19.33 -5.74 -0.44
C ALA A 97 -19.18 -5.21 -1.89
N ASP A 98 -18.58 -4.02 -2.07
CA ASP A 98 -18.29 -3.47 -3.40
C ASP A 98 -17.36 -4.41 -4.18
N ALA A 99 -16.38 -5.02 -3.52
CA ALA A 99 -15.44 -5.94 -4.16
C ALA A 99 -16.16 -7.20 -4.67
N CYS A 100 -17.09 -7.75 -3.90
CA CYS A 100 -17.89 -8.89 -4.30
C CYS A 100 -18.71 -8.59 -5.57
N ASP A 101 -19.44 -7.47 -5.56
CA ASP A 101 -20.29 -7.09 -6.67
C ASP A 101 -19.47 -6.68 -7.91
N PHE A 102 -18.34 -6.01 -7.72
CA PHE A 102 -17.45 -5.66 -8.82
C PHE A 102 -16.81 -6.90 -9.46
N ALA A 103 -16.29 -7.84 -8.65
CA ALA A 103 -15.77 -9.11 -9.14
C ALA A 103 -16.84 -9.89 -9.91
N ARG A 104 -18.07 -9.95 -9.36
CA ARG A 104 -19.19 -10.70 -9.97
C ARG A 104 -19.69 -10.08 -11.26
N PHE A 105 -20.02 -8.79 -11.27
CA PHE A 105 -20.76 -8.18 -12.38
C PHE A 105 -19.90 -7.38 -13.35
N CYS A 106 -18.87 -6.70 -12.85
CA CYS A 106 -18.03 -5.81 -13.67
C CYS A 106 -16.89 -6.59 -14.31
N SER A 107 -16.06 -7.22 -13.50
CA SER A 107 -14.89 -7.98 -13.98
C SER A 107 -15.23 -9.42 -14.36
N GLN A 108 -16.33 -9.96 -13.82
CA GLN A 108 -16.78 -11.33 -14.05
C GLN A 108 -15.68 -12.37 -13.75
N LEU A 109 -14.96 -12.17 -12.64
CA LEU A 109 -13.91 -13.08 -12.16
C LEU A 109 -14.51 -14.40 -11.70
N ASP A 110 -13.68 -15.46 -11.73
CA ASP A 110 -14.01 -16.74 -11.13
C ASP A 110 -13.67 -16.76 -9.62
N PHE A 111 -12.68 -15.97 -9.19
CA PHE A 111 -12.38 -15.79 -7.77
C PHE A 111 -11.68 -14.46 -7.44
N TYR A 112 -11.72 -14.05 -6.18
CA TYR A 112 -10.89 -12.95 -5.66
C TYR A 112 -10.59 -13.14 -4.16
N ALA A 113 -9.60 -12.42 -3.63
CA ALA A 113 -9.33 -12.37 -2.20
C ALA A 113 -9.43 -10.94 -1.67
N LEU A 114 -10.00 -10.77 -0.48
CA LEU A 114 -9.87 -9.52 0.28
C LEU A 114 -8.56 -9.56 1.06
N THR A 115 -7.70 -8.56 0.85
CA THR A 115 -6.37 -8.51 1.46
C THR A 115 -6.08 -7.14 2.06
N ASP A 116 -7.07 -6.56 2.74
CA ASP A 116 -6.89 -5.29 3.47
C ASP A 116 -5.68 -5.34 4.42
N HIS A 117 -5.02 -4.20 4.59
CA HIS A 117 -3.85 -4.03 5.42
C HIS A 117 -4.13 -4.42 6.87
N ALA A 118 -3.42 -5.43 7.39
CA ALA A 118 -3.68 -6.00 8.70
C ALA A 118 -3.49 -5.00 9.86
N GLU A 119 -2.64 -3.98 9.71
CA GLU A 119 -2.47 -2.93 10.73
C GLU A 119 -3.71 -2.04 10.90
N ALA A 120 -4.57 -2.01 9.86
CA ALA A 120 -5.82 -1.29 9.82
C ALA A 120 -7.01 -2.15 10.27
N LEU A 121 -6.83 -3.47 10.37
CA LEU A 121 -7.88 -4.40 10.75
C LEU A 121 -7.91 -4.62 12.26
N ASN A 122 -9.02 -4.28 12.88
CA ASN A 122 -9.35 -4.60 14.26
C ASN A 122 -10.34 -5.78 14.33
N PRO A 123 -10.66 -6.31 15.52
CA PRO A 123 -11.60 -7.44 15.64
C PRO A 123 -12.95 -7.24 14.95
N ARG A 124 -13.51 -6.02 14.94
CA ARG A 124 -14.78 -5.73 14.26
C ARG A 124 -14.61 -5.75 12.74
N THR A 125 -13.59 -5.09 12.21
CA THR A 125 -13.39 -5.01 10.76
C THR A 125 -12.87 -6.33 10.18
N TRP A 126 -12.15 -7.13 10.96
CA TRP A 126 -11.84 -8.51 10.59
C TRP A 126 -13.10 -9.37 10.50
N GLU A 127 -14.00 -9.26 11.47
CA GLU A 127 -15.30 -9.93 11.39
C GLU A 127 -16.11 -9.46 10.17
N MET A 128 -16.07 -8.16 9.86
CA MET A 128 -16.68 -7.63 8.64
C MET A 128 -16.12 -8.26 7.36
N THR A 129 -14.80 -8.42 7.25
CA THR A 129 -14.17 -9.12 6.10
C THR A 129 -14.68 -10.56 6.00
N ARG A 130 -14.73 -11.29 7.12
CA ARG A 130 -15.23 -12.67 7.18
C ARG A 130 -16.70 -12.77 6.78
N ASP A 131 -17.53 -11.89 7.31
CA ASP A 131 -18.96 -11.81 7.00
C ASP A 131 -19.18 -11.51 5.51
N SER A 132 -18.48 -10.52 4.96
CA SER A 132 -18.61 -10.14 3.56
C SER A 132 -18.26 -11.28 2.61
N VAL A 133 -17.18 -12.01 2.90
CA VAL A 133 -16.77 -13.20 2.13
C VAL A 133 -17.85 -14.28 2.19
N ARG A 134 -18.33 -14.62 3.39
CA ARG A 134 -19.39 -15.62 3.57
C ARG A 134 -20.67 -15.22 2.84
N GLU A 135 -21.05 -13.95 2.94
CA GLU A 135 -22.21 -13.41 2.26
C GLU A 135 -22.06 -13.45 0.74
N CYS A 136 -20.86 -13.14 0.21
CA CYS A 136 -20.55 -13.21 -1.21
C CYS A 136 -20.65 -14.64 -1.74
N ASN A 137 -20.05 -15.60 -1.04
CA ASN A 137 -20.06 -17.01 -1.40
C ASN A 137 -21.48 -17.62 -1.30
N ALA A 138 -22.27 -17.19 -0.31
CA ALA A 138 -23.64 -17.66 -0.13
C ALA A 138 -24.58 -17.30 -1.30
N VAL A 139 -24.29 -16.24 -2.08
CA VAL A 139 -25.10 -15.85 -3.25
C VAL A 139 -25.11 -16.94 -4.32
N ALA A 140 -23.98 -17.62 -4.55
CA ALA A 140 -23.89 -18.74 -5.48
C ALA A 140 -24.54 -20.02 -4.92
N GLY A 141 -24.82 -20.08 -3.63
CA GLY A 141 -25.39 -21.24 -2.95
C GLY A 141 -24.50 -22.48 -3.04
N THR A 142 -25.10 -23.67 -3.08
CA THR A 142 -24.37 -24.95 -3.12
C THR A 142 -24.03 -25.41 -4.55
N HIS A 143 -23.83 -24.48 -5.49
CA HIS A 143 -23.49 -24.85 -6.86
C HIS A 143 -22.10 -25.47 -6.90
N GLU A 144 -21.96 -26.61 -7.58
CA GLU A 144 -20.65 -27.24 -7.80
C GLU A 144 -19.68 -26.32 -8.56
N GLN A 145 -20.24 -25.38 -9.34
CA GLN A 145 -19.51 -24.34 -10.05
C GLN A 145 -20.12 -22.98 -9.70
N PRO A 146 -19.69 -22.35 -8.59
CA PRO A 146 -20.14 -21.00 -8.26
C PRO A 146 -19.70 -20.01 -9.34
N ASP A 147 -20.40 -18.87 -9.40
CA ASP A 147 -20.13 -17.82 -10.38
C ASP A 147 -18.87 -16.98 -10.05
N VAL A 148 -18.59 -16.85 -8.75
CA VAL A 148 -17.37 -16.28 -8.16
C VAL A 148 -17.11 -16.92 -6.79
N ILE A 149 -15.84 -17.06 -6.41
CA ILE A 149 -15.41 -17.47 -5.06
C ILE A 149 -14.64 -16.32 -4.41
N ALA A 150 -15.05 -15.90 -3.22
CA ALA A 150 -14.33 -14.94 -2.40
C ALA A 150 -13.47 -15.67 -1.35
N PHE A 151 -12.23 -15.24 -1.17
CA PHE A 151 -11.33 -15.72 -0.13
C PHE A 151 -11.08 -14.64 0.93
N PRO A 152 -11.12 -14.99 2.22
CA PRO A 152 -10.70 -14.09 3.28
C PRO A 152 -9.18 -14.09 3.40
N GLY A 153 -8.62 -12.91 3.65
CA GLY A 153 -7.19 -12.71 3.82
C GLY A 153 -6.88 -11.34 4.39
N TYR A 154 -5.59 -11.05 4.47
CA TYR A 154 -5.08 -9.74 4.85
C TYR A 154 -3.69 -9.55 4.27
N GLU A 155 -3.26 -8.30 4.16
CA GLU A 155 -1.87 -8.00 3.84
C GLU A 155 -1.06 -7.74 5.11
N TRP A 156 0.08 -8.41 5.22
CA TRP A 156 1.12 -8.10 6.19
C TRP A 156 2.10 -7.06 5.61
N THR A 157 1.94 -5.81 6.03
CA THR A 157 2.55 -4.62 5.43
C THR A 157 3.84 -4.19 6.15
N GLN A 158 4.98 -4.84 5.87
CA GLN A 158 6.24 -4.53 6.56
C GLN A 158 7.14 -3.58 5.76
N VAL A 159 7.47 -2.45 6.39
CA VAL A 159 8.43 -1.47 5.86
C VAL A 159 9.56 -1.23 6.85
N GLY A 160 10.78 -1.61 6.47
CA GLY A 160 12.02 -1.18 7.12
C GLY A 160 12.68 0.01 6.42
N LEU A 161 13.34 0.88 7.18
CA LEU A 161 14.07 2.05 6.65
C LEU A 161 15.43 1.69 6.01
N THR A 162 15.95 0.50 6.30
CA THR A 162 17.22 0.01 5.74
C THR A 162 17.01 -1.33 5.03
N PRO A 163 17.87 -1.69 4.06
CA PRO A 163 17.84 -2.99 3.41
C PRO A 163 17.81 -4.17 4.38
N GLU A 164 18.49 -4.08 5.53
CA GLU A 164 18.60 -5.15 6.54
C GLU A 164 17.31 -5.32 7.33
N ALA A 165 16.58 -4.23 7.60
CA ALA A 165 15.34 -4.24 8.38
C ALA A 165 14.06 -4.41 7.53
N HIS A 166 14.14 -4.31 6.20
CA HIS A 166 12.98 -4.32 5.30
C HIS A 166 12.61 -5.72 4.79
N PHE A 167 11.42 -6.23 5.05
CA PHE A 167 10.95 -7.55 4.58
C PHE A 167 9.88 -7.47 3.48
N GLY A 168 9.41 -6.27 3.17
CA GLY A 168 8.36 -6.05 2.19
C GLY A 168 7.02 -6.61 2.63
N HIS A 169 6.08 -6.57 1.70
CA HIS A 169 4.69 -6.90 1.96
C HIS A 169 4.36 -8.32 1.54
N LYS A 170 3.34 -8.91 2.16
CA LYS A 170 2.89 -10.29 1.92
C LYS A 170 1.39 -10.41 2.10
N ASN A 171 0.67 -10.90 1.09
CA ASN A 171 -0.72 -11.32 1.28
C ASN A 171 -0.76 -12.66 2.00
N VAL A 172 -1.63 -12.78 3.00
CA VAL A 172 -1.97 -14.02 3.69
C VAL A 172 -3.41 -14.34 3.36
N ILE A 173 -3.66 -15.48 2.71
CA ILE A 173 -4.98 -15.86 2.20
C ILE A 173 -5.34 -17.24 2.74
N PHE A 174 -6.56 -17.37 3.24
CA PHE A 174 -7.10 -18.62 3.76
C PHE A 174 -8.02 -19.27 2.74
N LYS A 175 -7.95 -20.60 2.64
CA LYS A 175 -8.70 -21.36 1.63
C LYS A 175 -10.21 -21.40 1.87
N TYR A 176 -10.63 -21.39 3.13
CA TYR A 176 -12.03 -21.55 3.52
C TYR A 176 -12.53 -20.31 4.26
N ASP A 177 -13.84 -20.17 4.35
CA ASP A 177 -14.54 -19.03 4.98
C ASP A 177 -15.34 -19.43 6.24
N THR A 178 -15.14 -20.65 6.76
CA THR A 178 -15.79 -21.14 7.98
C THR A 178 -15.08 -20.65 9.24
N ASP A 179 -15.80 -20.55 10.36
CA ASP A 179 -15.25 -19.98 11.60
C ASP A 179 -14.13 -20.84 12.20
N GLU A 180 -14.19 -22.16 12.02
CA GLU A 180 -13.17 -23.09 12.50
C GLU A 180 -11.91 -23.12 11.62
N GLU A 181 -12.02 -22.67 10.37
CA GLU A 181 -10.93 -22.69 9.38
C GLU A 181 -10.31 -21.30 9.16
N LEU A 182 -10.64 -20.34 10.03
CA LEU A 182 -10.12 -18.99 10.01
C LEU A 182 -9.46 -18.59 11.32
N PRO A 183 -8.42 -17.75 11.29
CA PRO A 183 -7.86 -17.23 12.52
C PRO A 183 -8.84 -16.25 13.16
N THR A 184 -8.85 -16.22 14.49
CA THR A 184 -9.64 -15.25 15.27
C THR A 184 -9.22 -13.79 14.99
N ARG A 185 -8.03 -13.57 14.42
CA ARG A 185 -7.46 -12.24 14.16
C ARG A 185 -6.48 -12.25 13.00
N PRO A 186 -6.30 -11.12 12.31
CA PRO A 186 -5.19 -10.93 11.38
C PRO A 186 -3.89 -10.66 12.15
N ILE A 187 -2.76 -10.89 11.49
CA ILE A 187 -1.42 -10.64 12.02
C ILE A 187 -0.82 -9.45 11.27
N SER A 188 -0.66 -8.33 11.96
CA SER A 188 -0.10 -7.10 11.37
C SER A 188 1.43 -7.04 11.46
N ALA A 189 2.06 -6.26 10.60
CA ALA A 189 3.43 -5.85 10.84
C ALA A 189 3.46 -4.72 11.89
N PRO A 190 4.52 -4.58 12.70
CA PRO A 190 4.75 -3.39 13.50
C PRO A 190 4.87 -2.16 12.58
N GLY A 191 3.86 -1.29 12.62
CA GLY A 191 3.78 -0.17 11.70
C GLY A 191 4.72 1.00 12.05
N ILE A 192 5.25 1.64 11.01
CA ILE A 192 5.78 3.02 11.06
C ILE A 192 4.65 4.01 11.39
N THR A 193 3.41 3.70 10.96
CA THR A 193 2.17 4.46 11.22
C THR A 193 1.87 4.62 12.71
N ALA A 194 2.07 3.58 13.53
CA ALA A 194 1.90 3.68 14.98
C ALA A 194 2.84 4.74 15.61
N ARG A 195 4.02 4.96 15.02
CA ARG A 195 4.96 6.03 15.38
C ARG A 195 4.54 7.39 14.77
N ALA A 196 4.12 7.43 13.51
CA ALA A 196 3.75 8.65 12.80
C ALA A 196 2.54 9.37 13.43
N PHE A 197 1.52 8.62 13.88
CA PHE A 197 0.31 9.19 14.50
C PHE A 197 0.48 9.56 15.99
N SER A 198 1.63 9.30 16.60
CA SER A 198 1.89 9.65 18.01
C SER A 198 2.38 11.09 18.24
N LYS A 199 2.59 11.88 17.17
CA LYS A 199 3.10 13.26 17.25
C LYS A 199 1.99 14.32 17.21
N LEU A 200 2.18 15.43 17.94
CA LEU A 200 1.24 16.58 17.99
C LEU A 200 0.96 17.19 16.60
N SER A 201 1.91 17.12 15.67
CA SER A 201 1.74 17.57 14.28
C SER A 201 0.72 16.77 13.48
N ALA A 202 0.44 15.52 13.86
CA ALA A 202 -0.61 14.70 13.28
C ALA A 202 -2.03 15.19 13.65
N LEU A 203 -2.17 16.02 14.69
CA LEU A 203 -3.45 16.62 15.09
C LEU A 203 -3.83 17.81 14.19
N TRP A 204 -2.87 18.46 13.52
CA TRP A 204 -3.14 19.66 12.73
C TRP A 204 -4.01 19.37 11.49
N PRO A 205 -3.76 18.31 10.70
CA PRO A 205 -4.69 17.90 9.63
C PRO A 205 -6.08 17.55 10.15
N LEU A 206 -6.19 16.90 11.31
CA LEU A 206 -7.49 16.52 11.92
C LEU A 206 -8.34 17.74 12.31
N LEU A 207 -7.71 18.90 12.58
CA LEU A 207 -8.40 20.15 12.86
C LEU A 207 -8.65 20.97 11.58
N THR A 208 -7.69 21.04 10.68
CA THR A 208 -7.78 21.96 9.53
C THR A 208 -8.58 21.39 8.36
N LEU A 209 -8.50 20.09 8.10
CA LEU A 209 -9.18 19.47 6.95
C LEU A 209 -10.70 19.53 7.08
N PRO A 210 -11.33 19.16 8.22
CA PRO A 210 -12.80 19.24 8.33
C PRO A 210 -13.32 20.68 8.23
N ALA A 211 -12.64 21.64 8.85
CA ALA A 211 -13.03 23.05 8.77
C ALA A 211 -12.92 23.60 7.35
N ARG A 212 -11.86 23.25 6.62
CA ARG A 212 -11.67 23.66 5.22
C ARG A 212 -12.66 23.00 4.27
N ALA A 213 -13.03 21.75 4.54
CA ALA A 213 -13.95 20.97 3.71
C ALA A 213 -15.43 21.29 3.96
N PHE A 214 -15.77 22.02 5.04
CA PHE A 214 -17.15 22.32 5.41
C PHE A 214 -17.93 22.97 4.26
N PRO A 215 -19.16 22.50 3.92
CA PRO A 215 -19.98 21.51 4.63
C PRO A 215 -19.81 20.03 4.18
N ASN A 216 -18.76 19.71 3.42
CA ASN A 216 -18.50 18.37 2.86
C ASN A 216 -17.42 17.59 3.65
N GLN A 217 -17.34 17.81 4.96
CA GLN A 217 -16.29 17.25 5.82
C GLN A 217 -16.50 15.79 6.22
N GLN A 218 -17.67 15.20 5.93
CA GLN A 218 -18.09 13.90 6.46
C GLN A 218 -17.04 12.80 6.24
N GLY A 219 -16.53 12.63 5.02
CA GLY A 219 -15.52 11.60 4.73
C GLY A 219 -14.23 11.72 5.56
N TYR A 220 -13.83 12.96 5.91
CA TYR A 220 -12.66 13.19 6.78
C TYR A 220 -12.95 12.81 8.24
N LEU A 221 -14.19 13.04 8.69
CA LEU A 221 -14.64 12.64 10.03
C LEU A 221 -14.78 11.12 10.14
N ASP A 222 -15.25 10.48 9.08
CA ASP A 222 -15.36 9.01 8.97
C ASP A 222 -13.97 8.38 9.01
N PHE A 223 -13.02 8.92 8.22
CA PHE A 223 -11.62 8.50 8.27
C PHE A 223 -11.00 8.67 9.67
N ALA A 224 -11.19 9.83 10.30
CA ALA A 224 -10.70 10.07 11.65
C ALA A 224 -11.29 9.10 12.67
N ARG A 225 -12.57 8.75 12.54
CA ARG A 225 -13.22 7.73 13.36
C ARG A 225 -12.62 6.35 13.11
N HIS A 226 -12.43 5.95 11.86
CA HIS A 226 -11.84 4.65 11.47
C HIS A 226 -10.45 4.47 12.09
N ILE A 227 -9.57 5.46 11.95
CA ILE A 227 -8.24 5.44 12.58
C ILE A 227 -8.35 5.40 14.11
N GLY A 228 -9.28 6.18 14.68
CA GLY A 228 -9.52 6.21 16.13
C GLY A 228 -10.00 4.87 16.68
N GLU A 229 -10.79 4.11 15.92
CA GLU A 229 -11.30 2.80 16.32
C GLU A 229 -10.18 1.79 16.55
N ASN A 230 -9.16 1.76 15.69
CA ASN A 230 -8.02 0.85 15.83
C ASN A 230 -7.23 1.06 17.14
N THR A 231 -7.24 2.29 17.68
CA THR A 231 -6.57 2.60 18.96
C THR A 231 -7.31 2.06 20.19
N GLN A 232 -8.57 1.65 20.05
CA GLN A 232 -9.37 1.09 21.13
C GLN A 232 -8.98 -0.35 21.47
N TYR A 233 -8.30 -1.04 20.55
CA TYR A 233 -7.86 -2.41 20.72
C TYR A 233 -6.37 -2.48 21.07
N PRO A 234 -5.99 -3.05 22.22
CA PRO A 234 -4.60 -3.18 22.63
C PRO A 234 -3.86 -4.18 21.72
N PHE A 235 -2.53 -4.06 21.69
CA PHE A 235 -1.71 -5.11 21.08
C PHE A 235 -1.77 -6.39 21.93
N CYS A 236 -1.68 -7.53 21.25
CA CYS A 236 -1.66 -8.84 21.90
C CYS A 236 -0.39 -9.03 22.75
N PRO A 237 -0.45 -9.79 23.86
CA PRO A 237 0.74 -10.17 24.63
C PRO A 237 1.79 -10.88 23.76
N GLU A 238 3.05 -10.51 23.93
CA GLU A 238 4.17 -11.17 23.26
C GLU A 238 4.47 -12.54 23.88
N GLY A 239 5.06 -13.45 23.09
CA GLY A 239 5.49 -14.77 23.55
C GLY A 239 4.36 -15.78 23.84
N VAL A 240 3.12 -15.45 23.50
CA VAL A 240 1.96 -16.34 23.59
C VAL A 240 1.64 -16.89 22.20
N LYS A 241 1.26 -18.18 22.12
CA LYS A 241 0.83 -18.82 20.88
C LYS A 241 -0.41 -18.15 20.30
N SER A 242 -0.49 -18.07 18.97
CA SER A 242 -1.56 -17.32 18.29
C SER A 242 -2.97 -17.79 18.66
N THR A 243 -3.13 -19.10 18.84
CA THR A 243 -4.39 -19.77 19.22
C THR A 243 -4.82 -19.49 20.66
N ASP A 244 -3.88 -19.12 21.55
CA ASP A 244 -4.13 -18.82 22.96
C ASP A 244 -4.35 -17.32 23.22
N LEU A 245 -4.25 -16.47 22.20
CA LEU A 245 -4.38 -15.02 22.32
C LEU A 245 -5.84 -14.56 22.52
N PRO A 246 -6.10 -13.51 23.33
CA PRO A 246 -7.46 -13.00 23.56
C PRO A 246 -8.11 -12.44 22.29
N PRO A 247 -9.39 -12.75 21.94
CA PRO A 247 -10.07 -12.29 20.71
C PRO A 247 -10.01 -10.78 20.47
N ASN A 248 -9.95 -9.97 21.53
CA ASN A 248 -10.02 -8.52 21.46
C ASN A 248 -8.65 -7.82 21.52
N CYS A 249 -7.64 -8.37 20.84
CA CYS A 249 -6.33 -7.73 20.69
C CYS A 249 -5.84 -7.77 19.24
N ARG A 250 -4.93 -6.85 18.91
CA ARG A 250 -4.26 -6.76 17.60
C ARG A 250 -2.92 -7.47 17.65
N GLU A 251 -2.78 -8.54 16.87
CA GLU A 251 -1.58 -9.35 16.83
C GLU A 251 -0.55 -8.78 15.86
N GLN A 252 0.74 -8.98 16.18
CA GLN A 252 1.85 -8.46 15.40
C GLN A 252 2.94 -9.51 15.16
N ALA A 253 3.57 -9.41 13.99
CA ALA A 253 4.77 -10.14 13.63
C ALA A 253 5.78 -9.19 12.99
N ALA A 254 6.95 -9.01 13.62
CA ALA A 254 7.97 -8.06 13.16
C ALA A 254 8.78 -8.54 11.95
N SER A 255 8.77 -9.85 11.68
CA SER A 255 9.53 -10.49 10.61
C SER A 255 8.77 -11.69 10.05
N PRO A 256 9.13 -12.16 8.83
CA PRO A 256 8.59 -13.39 8.25
C PRO A 256 8.72 -14.59 9.18
N LYS A 257 9.83 -14.69 9.93
CA LYS A 257 10.02 -15.75 10.94
C LYS A 257 8.85 -15.82 11.92
N VAL A 258 8.54 -14.70 12.57
CA VAL A 258 7.48 -14.62 13.57
C VAL A 258 6.11 -14.78 12.90
N LEU A 259 5.93 -14.27 11.68
CA LEU A 259 4.70 -14.44 10.92
C LEU A 259 4.42 -15.92 10.65
N PHE A 260 5.40 -16.65 10.12
CA PHE A 260 5.26 -18.07 9.79
C PHE A 260 5.10 -18.94 11.04
N GLU A 261 5.83 -18.66 12.13
CA GLU A 261 5.61 -19.33 13.42
C GLU A 261 4.14 -19.17 13.86
N LYS A 262 3.60 -17.95 13.78
CA LYS A 262 2.23 -17.65 14.19
C LYS A 262 1.16 -18.24 13.28
N LEU A 263 1.39 -18.30 11.97
CA LEU A 263 0.50 -18.97 11.02
C LEU A 263 0.50 -20.49 11.25
N ASN A 264 1.67 -21.06 11.53
CA ASN A 264 1.81 -22.48 11.82
C ASN A 264 1.18 -22.88 13.17
N ASP A 265 1.09 -21.98 14.16
CA ASP A 265 0.33 -22.23 15.40
C ASP A 265 -1.16 -22.52 15.13
N TRP A 266 -1.74 -21.89 14.10
CA TRP A 266 -3.13 -22.12 13.69
C TRP A 266 -3.30 -23.43 12.92
N GLY A 267 -2.34 -23.79 12.07
CA GLY A 267 -2.38 -25.01 11.25
C GLY A 267 -3.48 -25.01 10.18
N LEU A 268 -3.86 -23.83 9.68
CA LEU A 268 -4.92 -23.63 8.68
C LEU A 268 -4.38 -23.73 7.25
N ASP A 269 -5.25 -24.10 6.30
CA ASP A 269 -4.95 -24.07 4.87
C ASP A 269 -4.73 -22.63 4.38
N THR A 270 -3.46 -22.22 4.38
CA THR A 270 -3.03 -20.82 4.19
C THR A 270 -1.98 -20.74 3.10
N ILE A 271 -2.01 -19.65 2.32
CA ILE A 271 -0.92 -19.28 1.42
C ILE A 271 -0.42 -17.88 1.74
N VAL A 272 0.88 -17.66 1.54
CA VAL A 272 1.55 -16.37 1.67
C VAL A 272 2.13 -15.97 0.32
N ILE A 273 1.86 -14.75 -0.13
CA ILE A 273 2.27 -14.25 -1.45
C ILE A 273 3.02 -12.93 -1.26
N PRO A 274 4.37 -12.91 -1.29
CA PRO A 274 5.13 -11.68 -1.39
C PRO A 274 4.80 -10.93 -2.67
N HIS A 275 4.77 -9.60 -2.59
CA HIS A 275 4.47 -8.70 -3.70
C HIS A 275 5.20 -7.35 -3.56
N GLY A 276 5.09 -6.50 -4.58
CA GLY A 276 5.64 -5.13 -4.58
C GLY A 276 7.14 -5.04 -4.30
N THR A 277 7.89 -6.13 -4.46
CA THR A 277 9.28 -6.29 -3.96
C THR A 277 10.30 -5.40 -4.67
N THR A 278 9.90 -4.85 -5.83
CA THR A 278 10.69 -3.91 -6.61
C THR A 278 10.17 -2.47 -6.54
N TRP A 279 9.06 -2.24 -5.85
CA TRP A 279 8.40 -0.94 -5.81
C TRP A 279 9.15 0.03 -4.90
N GLY A 280 9.94 0.91 -5.53
CA GLY A 280 10.78 1.87 -4.83
C GLY A 280 10.05 2.97 -4.09
N PHE A 281 8.73 2.86 -3.93
CA PHE A 281 7.96 3.70 -3.01
C PHE A 281 8.29 3.37 -1.54
N TYR A 282 8.36 2.08 -1.21
CA TYR A 282 8.71 1.62 0.14
C TYR A 282 10.00 0.80 0.18
N THR A 283 10.43 0.20 -0.95
CA THR A 283 11.61 -0.67 -0.96
C THR A 283 12.89 0.17 -0.91
N PRO A 284 13.75 0.02 0.11
CA PRO A 284 14.96 0.84 0.29
C PRO A 284 15.95 0.74 -0.88
N LEU A 285 16.77 1.79 -1.03
CA LEU A 285 17.92 1.76 -1.93
C LEU A 285 18.90 0.65 -1.49
N GLY A 286 19.48 -0.05 -2.46
CA GLY A 286 20.42 -1.15 -2.18
C GLY A 286 19.77 -2.47 -1.73
N TYR A 287 18.44 -2.55 -1.65
CA TYR A 287 17.73 -3.76 -1.25
C TYR A 287 18.01 -4.96 -2.19
N THR A 288 18.27 -6.13 -1.58
CA THR A 288 18.29 -7.44 -2.23
C THR A 288 17.44 -8.44 -1.47
N TRP A 289 16.93 -9.46 -2.17
CA TRP A 289 16.11 -10.51 -1.56
C TRP A 289 16.90 -11.49 -0.66
N ASP A 290 18.23 -11.46 -0.69
CA ASP A 290 19.12 -12.51 -0.16
C ASP A 290 18.75 -13.02 1.24
N LYS A 291 18.49 -12.12 2.18
CA LYS A 291 18.17 -12.51 3.56
C LYS A 291 16.87 -13.31 3.68
N GLN A 292 15.92 -13.13 2.77
CA GLN A 292 14.65 -13.83 2.76
C GLN A 292 14.75 -15.23 2.13
N LEU A 293 15.94 -15.66 1.70
CA LEU A 293 16.20 -17.06 1.29
C LEU A 293 16.61 -17.95 2.47
N ARG A 294 16.96 -17.35 3.60
CA ARG A 294 17.33 -18.07 4.83
C ARG A 294 16.19 -18.95 5.31
N ALA A 295 16.55 -20.11 5.86
CA ALA A 295 15.60 -21.11 6.31
C ALA A 295 14.59 -20.64 7.37
N ASP A 296 14.93 -19.63 8.17
CA ASP A 296 14.05 -19.08 9.20
C ASP A 296 13.20 -17.91 8.73
N LEU A 297 13.41 -17.42 7.50
CA LEU A 297 12.69 -16.29 6.89
C LEU A 297 11.89 -16.71 5.65
N ASP A 298 11.89 -17.99 5.31
CA ASP A 298 11.16 -18.61 4.20
C ASP A 298 10.53 -19.94 4.63
N ASP A 299 9.25 -20.12 4.28
CA ASP A 299 8.50 -21.35 4.50
C ASP A 299 7.85 -21.80 3.19
N ALA A 300 8.43 -22.79 2.53
CA ALA A 300 7.93 -23.30 1.25
C ALA A 300 6.53 -23.96 1.31
N ASN A 301 5.99 -24.22 2.51
CA ASN A 301 4.61 -24.68 2.65
C ASN A 301 3.60 -23.54 2.59
N LEU A 302 4.00 -22.34 3.03
CA LEU A 302 3.16 -21.15 3.06
C LEU A 302 3.46 -20.24 1.85
N GLN A 303 4.72 -19.93 1.60
CA GLN A 303 5.19 -19.01 0.56
C GLN A 303 5.45 -19.73 -0.76
N ARG A 304 4.39 -20.07 -1.48
CA ARG A 304 4.44 -20.85 -2.72
C ARG A 304 4.26 -20.05 -4.00
N LEU A 305 3.87 -18.77 -3.89
CA LEU A 305 3.63 -17.88 -5.02
C LEU A 305 4.35 -16.56 -4.76
N VAL A 306 4.64 -15.84 -5.84
CA VAL A 306 5.07 -14.44 -5.80
C VAL A 306 4.25 -13.65 -6.80
N GLU A 307 3.83 -12.46 -6.41
CA GLU A 307 3.18 -11.54 -7.32
C GLU A 307 4.23 -10.85 -8.20
N VAL A 308 4.21 -11.19 -9.48
CA VAL A 308 5.17 -10.70 -10.47
C VAL A 308 4.72 -9.35 -11.03
N TYR A 309 3.41 -9.10 -11.09
CA TYR A 309 2.85 -7.89 -11.67
C TYR A 309 1.61 -7.44 -10.90
N SER A 310 1.53 -6.13 -10.64
CA SER A 310 0.34 -5.49 -10.10
C SER A 310 0.06 -4.13 -10.74
N GLY A 311 -0.98 -3.43 -10.28
CA GLY A 311 -1.21 -2.03 -10.65
C GLY A 311 -0.03 -1.12 -10.32
N HIS A 312 0.92 -1.56 -9.47
CA HIS A 312 2.14 -0.82 -9.12
C HIS A 312 3.30 -1.12 -10.07
N GLY A 313 3.16 -2.10 -10.96
CA GLY A 313 4.07 -2.43 -12.05
C GLY A 313 4.65 -3.85 -12.01
N ASN A 314 5.47 -4.15 -13.02
CA ASN A 314 6.16 -5.42 -13.19
C ASN A 314 7.39 -5.50 -12.28
N SER A 315 7.54 -6.63 -11.60
CA SER A 315 8.64 -7.00 -10.71
C SER A 315 9.47 -8.18 -11.23
N GLU A 316 9.20 -8.68 -12.45
CA GLU A 316 9.85 -9.88 -13.00
C GLU A 316 11.36 -9.70 -13.21
N GLU A 317 11.72 -8.64 -13.93
CA GLU A 317 12.98 -8.59 -14.67
C GLU A 317 14.17 -8.16 -13.80
N HIS A 318 15.25 -8.95 -13.80
CA HIS A 318 16.49 -8.49 -13.17
C HIS A 318 17.27 -7.57 -14.11
N ARG A 319 17.77 -6.46 -13.56
CA ARG A 319 18.59 -5.48 -14.29
C ARG A 319 19.93 -5.26 -13.59
N THR A 320 20.94 -4.91 -14.39
CA THR A 320 22.32 -4.69 -13.89
C THR A 320 22.52 -3.33 -13.24
N PHE A 321 21.72 -2.31 -13.60
CA PHE A 321 21.77 -1.02 -12.93
C PHE A 321 21.43 -1.15 -11.44
N ARG A 322 21.82 -0.15 -10.66
CA ARG A 322 21.43 -0.03 -9.24
C ARG A 322 20.89 1.38 -9.00
N SER A 323 19.99 1.53 -8.03
CA SER A 323 19.49 2.86 -7.62
C SER A 323 20.45 3.59 -6.67
N ALA A 324 21.35 2.84 -6.02
CA ALA A 324 22.51 3.31 -5.27
C ALA A 324 23.57 2.20 -5.26
N ILE A 325 24.84 2.57 -5.25
CA ILE A 325 25.96 1.63 -5.08
C ILE A 325 26.32 1.59 -3.60
N MET A 326 26.35 0.40 -3.01
CA MET A 326 26.77 0.21 -1.62
C MET A 326 28.30 0.05 -1.60
N THR A 327 29.00 0.93 -0.87
CA THR A 327 30.44 0.89 -0.64
C THR A 327 30.75 0.77 0.86
N GLU A 328 32.02 0.60 1.23
CA GLU A 328 32.43 0.58 2.64
C GLU A 328 32.15 1.93 3.34
N ASP A 329 32.19 3.03 2.59
CA ASP A 329 32.02 4.40 3.09
C ASP A 329 30.55 4.88 3.05
N GLY A 330 29.63 4.10 2.47
CA GLY A 330 28.21 4.41 2.43
C GLY A 330 27.56 4.16 1.06
N MET A 331 26.55 4.97 0.72
CA MET A 331 25.90 4.92 -0.59
C MET A 331 26.55 5.91 -1.55
N GLU A 332 26.84 5.45 -2.76
CA GLU A 332 27.28 6.28 -3.88
C GLU A 332 26.22 6.32 -4.99
N CYS A 333 26.17 7.45 -5.70
CA CYS A 333 25.22 7.65 -6.77
C CYS A 333 25.81 7.09 -8.08
N PRO A 334 25.16 6.10 -8.72
CA PRO A 334 25.67 5.51 -9.95
C PRO A 334 25.58 6.49 -11.12
N GLU A 335 26.53 6.38 -12.05
CA GLU A 335 26.47 7.07 -13.33
C GLU A 335 25.27 6.57 -14.17
N PRO A 336 24.61 7.45 -14.95
CA PRO A 336 23.53 7.06 -15.85
C PRO A 336 24.03 6.13 -16.95
N THR A 337 23.13 5.28 -17.41
CA THR A 337 23.29 4.48 -18.63
C THR A 337 22.32 4.96 -19.70
N ASP A 338 22.44 4.42 -20.91
CA ASP A 338 21.48 4.69 -22.01
C ASP A 338 20.03 4.35 -21.65
N THR A 339 19.82 3.45 -20.68
CA THR A 339 18.50 2.91 -20.32
C THR A 339 18.05 3.24 -18.89
N TYR A 340 18.88 3.90 -18.08
CA TYR A 340 18.55 4.20 -16.69
C TYR A 340 19.35 5.38 -16.12
N GLU A 341 18.65 6.31 -15.45
CA GLU A 341 19.24 7.38 -14.64
C GLU A 341 18.76 7.25 -13.20
N ALA A 342 19.66 7.19 -12.21
CA ALA A 342 19.25 7.19 -10.80
C ALA A 342 18.73 8.57 -10.38
N CYS A 343 17.72 8.63 -9.50
CA CYS A 343 17.18 9.93 -9.06
C CYS A 343 18.17 10.76 -8.23
N CYS A 344 19.15 10.16 -7.56
CA CYS A 344 20.26 10.91 -6.97
C CYS A 344 21.07 11.67 -8.03
N TRP A 345 21.25 11.09 -9.22
CA TRP A 345 21.99 11.72 -10.31
C TRP A 345 21.20 12.90 -10.86
N ARG A 346 19.90 12.64 -11.14
CA ARG A 346 18.96 13.68 -11.58
C ARG A 346 18.89 14.84 -10.59
N ALA A 347 18.96 14.58 -9.29
CA ALA A 347 19.01 15.64 -8.27
C ALA A 347 20.25 16.55 -8.45
N GLY A 348 21.40 15.97 -8.79
CA GLY A 348 22.59 16.71 -9.18
C GLY A 348 22.37 17.55 -10.44
N GLU A 349 21.76 16.99 -11.48
CA GLU A 349 21.50 17.72 -12.73
C GLU A 349 20.49 18.88 -12.54
N ILE A 350 19.48 18.70 -11.68
CA ILE A 350 18.56 19.79 -11.32
C ILE A 350 19.31 20.96 -10.68
N ILE A 351 20.29 20.68 -9.82
CA ILE A 351 21.14 21.73 -9.22
C ILE A 351 22.08 22.34 -10.26
N ARG A 352 22.65 21.54 -11.16
CA ARG A 352 23.50 22.03 -12.26
C ARG A 352 22.76 23.04 -13.14
N ASP A 353 21.52 22.72 -13.52
CA ASP A 353 20.66 23.57 -14.36
C ASP A 353 20.32 24.92 -13.70
N ARG A 354 20.49 25.04 -12.38
CA ARG A 354 20.21 26.25 -11.59
C ARG A 354 21.46 27.10 -11.33
N CYS A 355 22.66 26.59 -11.63
CA CYS A 355 23.90 27.33 -11.47
C CYS A 355 24.02 28.47 -12.50
N GLU A 356 24.68 29.58 -12.12
CA GLU A 356 25.03 30.65 -13.07
C GLU A 356 26.02 30.15 -14.13
N ASP A 357 27.01 29.36 -13.71
CA ASP A 357 27.98 28.68 -14.58
C ASP A 357 27.99 27.17 -14.25
N PRO A 358 27.35 26.33 -15.10
CA PRO A 358 27.27 24.88 -14.93
C PRO A 358 28.62 24.15 -14.88
N GLU A 359 29.70 24.76 -15.40
CA GLU A 359 31.04 24.16 -15.49
C GLU A 359 31.97 24.63 -14.37
N SER A 360 31.50 25.56 -13.52
CA SER A 360 32.30 26.08 -12.40
C SER A 360 32.55 25.01 -11.33
N GLU A 361 33.70 25.09 -10.67
CA GLU A 361 34.05 24.21 -9.55
C GLU A 361 33.02 24.30 -8.41
N LEU A 362 32.48 25.50 -8.16
CA LEU A 362 31.41 25.71 -7.18
C LEU A 362 30.13 24.95 -7.57
N CYS A 363 29.75 24.97 -8.85
CA CYS A 363 28.58 24.21 -9.30
C CYS A 363 28.82 22.71 -9.14
N GLN A 364 30.00 22.23 -9.51
CA GLN A 364 30.36 20.82 -9.35
C GLN A 364 30.27 20.36 -7.88
N GLN A 365 30.76 21.18 -6.93
CA GLN A 365 30.61 20.91 -5.50
C GLN A 365 29.13 20.84 -5.06
N ARG A 366 28.27 21.71 -5.60
CA ARG A 366 26.82 21.72 -5.32
C ARG A 366 26.11 20.49 -5.91
N VAL A 367 26.51 20.05 -7.10
CA VAL A 367 26.01 18.82 -7.73
C VAL A 367 26.34 17.59 -6.89
N GLU A 368 27.59 17.48 -6.44
CA GLU A 368 28.04 16.39 -5.58
C GLU A 368 27.32 16.39 -4.23
N LYS A 369 27.15 17.58 -3.63
CA LYS A 369 26.36 17.76 -2.41
C LYS A 369 24.91 17.30 -2.59
N ALA A 370 24.26 17.64 -3.71
CA ALA A 370 22.87 17.26 -3.98
C ALA A 370 22.69 15.74 -4.11
N ARG A 371 23.63 15.07 -4.80
CA ARG A 371 23.67 13.61 -4.90
C ARG A 371 23.79 12.96 -3.52
N ALA A 372 24.71 13.47 -2.68
CA ALA A 372 24.93 12.96 -1.33
C ALA A 372 23.73 13.24 -0.40
N ASP A 373 23.11 14.43 -0.50
CA ASP A 373 21.92 14.77 0.27
C ASP A 373 20.73 13.87 -0.08
N TYR A 374 20.48 13.63 -1.37
CA TYR A 374 19.44 12.71 -1.82
C TYR A 374 19.63 11.32 -1.21
N LEU A 375 20.84 10.76 -1.32
CA LEU A 375 21.14 9.41 -0.80
C LEU A 375 21.04 9.32 0.72
N ARG A 376 21.35 10.39 1.45
CA ARG A 376 21.28 10.41 2.92
C ARG A 376 19.87 10.18 3.46
N VAL A 377 18.84 10.61 2.73
CA VAL A 377 17.42 10.44 3.11
C VAL A 377 16.65 9.48 2.20
N ALA A 378 17.35 8.83 1.27
CA ALA A 378 16.88 7.74 0.41
C ALA A 378 15.50 8.00 -0.24
N LEU A 379 14.44 7.35 0.24
CA LEU A 379 13.09 7.40 -0.34
C LEU A 379 12.49 8.81 -0.35
N ALA A 380 12.93 9.67 0.57
CA ALA A 380 12.51 11.07 0.65
C ALA A 380 13.50 12.04 -0.01
N GLY A 381 14.39 11.56 -0.89
CA GLY A 381 15.44 12.37 -1.51
C GLY A 381 14.94 13.62 -2.23
N HIS A 382 13.70 13.62 -2.75
CA HIS A 382 13.11 14.79 -3.42
C HIS A 382 13.00 16.01 -2.51
N VAL A 383 12.79 15.83 -1.20
CA VAL A 383 12.65 16.95 -0.25
C VAL A 383 13.93 17.75 -0.04
N THR A 384 15.07 17.25 -0.51
CA THR A 384 16.38 17.91 -0.40
C THR A 384 16.56 19.03 -1.42
N LEU A 385 15.68 19.15 -2.42
CA LEU A 385 15.78 20.15 -3.48
C LEU A 385 14.70 21.23 -3.33
N PRO A 386 15.04 22.45 -2.89
CA PRO A 386 14.09 23.56 -2.84
C PRO A 386 13.54 23.89 -4.23
N GLY A 387 12.24 24.15 -4.33
CA GLY A 387 11.56 24.56 -5.56
C GLY A 387 11.50 23.49 -6.65
N GLU A 388 11.68 22.21 -6.30
CA GLU A 388 11.47 21.10 -7.24
C GLU A 388 10.00 20.98 -7.68
N ASP A 389 9.80 20.55 -8.93
CA ASP A 389 8.50 20.11 -9.45
C ASP A 389 8.63 18.76 -10.18
N VAL A 390 7.52 18.04 -10.31
CA VAL A 390 7.46 16.69 -10.93
C VAL A 390 8.17 16.63 -12.30
N PRO A 391 8.04 17.61 -13.22
CA PRO A 391 8.73 17.58 -14.50
C PRO A 391 10.26 17.64 -14.42
N ASP A 392 10.82 18.25 -13.37
CA ASP A 392 12.28 18.40 -13.19
C ASP A 392 12.97 17.04 -13.14
N TRP A 393 12.27 16.03 -12.62
CA TRP A 393 12.81 14.70 -12.35
C TRP A 393 12.78 13.75 -13.54
N LYS A 394 12.10 14.14 -14.63
CA LYS A 394 11.94 13.33 -15.84
C LYS A 394 11.59 11.86 -15.47
N ASP A 395 12.23 10.91 -16.13
CA ASP A 395 12.08 9.46 -15.95
C ASP A 395 13.11 8.84 -15.00
N CYS A 396 13.78 9.61 -14.13
CA CYS A 396 14.76 9.04 -13.20
C CYS A 396 14.19 7.88 -12.36
N GLY A 397 15.00 6.88 -12.07
CA GLY A 397 14.58 5.68 -11.34
C GLY A 397 13.69 4.73 -12.15
N GLN A 398 13.39 5.05 -13.41
CA GLN A 398 12.69 4.15 -14.33
C GLN A 398 13.68 3.58 -15.33
N CYS A 399 13.54 2.30 -15.65
CA CYS A 399 14.23 1.74 -16.80
C CYS A 399 13.37 1.91 -18.06
N THR A 400 13.98 2.48 -19.10
CA THR A 400 13.27 2.83 -20.34
C THR A 400 13.07 1.66 -21.29
N ASP A 401 13.78 0.55 -21.05
CA ASP A 401 13.72 -0.70 -21.82
C ASP A 401 13.04 -1.85 -21.06
N CYS A 402 12.49 -1.59 -19.88
CA CYS A 402 11.73 -2.57 -19.10
C CYS A 402 10.26 -2.65 -19.55
N TYR A 403 9.68 -3.84 -19.45
CA TYR A 403 8.24 -4.00 -19.66
C TYR A 403 7.46 -3.56 -18.42
N LEU A 404 6.85 -2.36 -18.51
CA LEU A 404 5.92 -1.83 -17.50
C LEU A 404 6.48 -1.87 -16.06
N PRO A 405 7.68 -1.33 -15.79
CA PRO A 405 8.36 -1.49 -14.50
C PRO A 405 7.64 -0.77 -13.36
N ALA A 406 7.83 -1.28 -12.14
CA ALA A 406 7.39 -0.59 -10.95
C ALA A 406 8.10 0.76 -10.72
N TYR A 407 7.41 1.70 -10.06
CA TYR A 407 7.96 3.01 -9.73
C TYR A 407 9.28 2.92 -8.97
N GLN A 408 10.31 3.64 -9.43
CA GLN A 408 11.66 3.61 -8.84
C GLN A 408 12.18 2.17 -8.67
N TYR A 409 12.26 1.42 -9.77
CA TYR A 409 12.53 -0.01 -9.77
C TYR A 409 13.75 -0.43 -8.94
N ARG A 410 13.63 -1.51 -8.14
CA ARG A 410 14.72 -2.10 -7.34
C ARG A 410 15.13 -3.47 -7.89
N PRO A 411 16.19 -3.57 -8.72
CA PRO A 411 16.54 -4.83 -9.38
C PRO A 411 16.88 -6.00 -8.45
N GLY A 412 17.38 -5.74 -7.23
CA GLY A 412 17.69 -6.76 -6.24
C GLY A 412 16.47 -7.42 -5.59
N GLY A 413 15.28 -6.84 -5.77
CA GLY A 413 14.00 -7.41 -5.37
C GLY A 413 13.22 -8.04 -6.52
N SER A 414 13.81 -8.19 -7.71
CA SER A 414 13.11 -8.78 -8.87
C SER A 414 12.92 -10.28 -8.73
N VAL A 415 11.86 -10.82 -9.35
CA VAL A 415 11.55 -12.26 -9.27
C VAL A 415 12.64 -13.10 -9.92
N GLN A 416 13.20 -12.67 -11.06
CA GLN A 416 14.36 -13.33 -11.65
C GLN A 416 15.57 -13.35 -10.70
N TYR A 417 15.80 -12.28 -9.91
CA TYR A 417 16.83 -12.29 -8.88
C TYR A 417 16.51 -13.31 -7.79
N MET A 418 15.29 -13.33 -7.26
CA MET A 418 14.87 -14.28 -6.22
C MET A 418 15.12 -15.73 -6.62
N LEU A 419 14.75 -16.09 -7.86
CA LEU A 419 14.81 -17.47 -8.35
C LEU A 419 16.23 -17.90 -8.77
N ALA A 420 17.04 -16.94 -9.24
CA ALA A 420 18.42 -17.22 -9.62
C ALA A 420 19.35 -17.34 -8.40
N LYS A 421 18.94 -16.79 -7.25
CA LYS A 421 19.71 -16.79 -6.02
C LYS A 421 19.45 -18.04 -5.19
N GLY A 422 20.31 -18.26 -4.21
CA GLY A 422 20.20 -19.33 -3.24
C GLY A 422 20.88 -18.93 -1.94
N ASP A 423 20.45 -19.54 -0.85
CA ASP A 423 21.16 -19.53 0.41
C ASP A 423 22.09 -20.75 0.48
N PHE A 424 23.36 -20.48 0.71
CA PHE A 424 24.45 -21.47 0.71
C PHE A 424 25.12 -21.60 2.07
N GLU A 425 24.53 -21.06 3.15
CA GLU A 425 25.05 -21.23 4.53
C GLU A 425 25.19 -22.70 4.91
N ASN A 426 24.35 -23.59 4.35
CA ASN A 426 24.53 -25.04 4.37
C ASN A 426 24.81 -25.57 2.95
N PRO A 427 26.07 -25.68 2.52
CA PRO A 427 26.43 -26.06 1.15
C PRO A 427 25.95 -27.45 0.71
N GLU A 428 25.72 -28.36 1.66
CA GLU A 428 25.23 -29.72 1.37
C GLU A 428 23.72 -29.73 1.05
N GLN A 429 23.00 -28.66 1.43
CA GLN A 429 21.55 -28.50 1.21
C GLN A 429 21.25 -27.02 0.92
N PRO A 430 21.70 -26.48 -0.23
CA PRO A 430 21.42 -25.10 -0.59
C PRO A 430 19.91 -24.88 -0.71
N ARG A 431 19.43 -23.73 -0.25
CA ARG A 431 18.03 -23.36 -0.36
C ARG A 431 17.81 -22.42 -1.53
N HIS A 432 16.73 -22.66 -2.27
CA HIS A 432 16.28 -21.83 -3.36
C HIS A 432 14.81 -21.52 -3.18
N ALA A 433 14.38 -20.33 -3.60
CA ALA A 433 12.97 -20.01 -3.66
C ALA A 433 12.28 -20.91 -4.69
N THR A 434 11.15 -21.51 -4.31
CA THR A 434 10.33 -22.34 -5.19
C THR A 434 8.91 -21.78 -5.25
N MET A 435 8.76 -20.70 -6.03
CA MET A 435 7.51 -19.94 -6.12
C MET A 435 6.93 -20.04 -7.53
N GLY A 436 5.62 -20.27 -7.62
CA GLY A 436 4.84 -19.99 -8.81
C GLY A 436 4.57 -18.49 -8.96
N PHE A 437 4.05 -18.09 -10.11
CA PHE A 437 3.83 -16.69 -10.44
C PHE A 437 2.34 -16.39 -10.50
N VAL A 438 1.98 -15.25 -9.93
CA VAL A 438 0.66 -14.66 -10.08
C VAL A 438 0.79 -13.20 -10.44
N ALA A 439 -0.27 -12.64 -11.02
CA ALA A 439 -0.46 -11.22 -11.14
C ALA A 439 -1.81 -10.87 -10.52
N SER A 440 -1.92 -9.72 -9.89
CA SER A 440 -3.15 -9.28 -9.22
C SER A 440 -3.37 -7.81 -9.49
N SER A 441 -4.53 -7.26 -9.13
CA SER A 441 -4.73 -5.83 -9.38
C SER A 441 -3.97 -4.95 -8.39
N ASP A 442 -3.91 -5.36 -7.12
CA ASP A 442 -3.37 -4.55 -6.01
C ASP A 442 -4.04 -3.17 -5.98
N ASN A 443 -5.37 -3.21 -6.08
CA ASN A 443 -6.20 -2.02 -6.21
C ASN A 443 -6.72 -1.57 -4.84
N HIS A 444 -6.82 -0.25 -4.67
CA HIS A 444 -7.26 0.36 -3.41
C HIS A 444 -8.63 1.02 -3.54
N SER A 445 -9.53 0.33 -4.25
CA SER A 445 -10.88 0.85 -4.56
C SER A 445 -11.97 -0.21 -4.49
N ALA A 446 -11.70 -1.39 -3.92
CA ALA A 446 -12.60 -2.55 -3.92
C ALA A 446 -13.08 -2.93 -5.33
N ARG A 447 -12.17 -2.90 -6.31
CA ARG A 447 -12.44 -3.22 -7.72
C ARG A 447 -11.52 -4.35 -8.20
N PRO A 448 -11.79 -5.60 -7.82
CA PRO A 448 -11.01 -6.75 -8.28
C PRO A 448 -10.98 -6.81 -9.81
N GLY A 449 -9.81 -7.04 -10.39
CA GLY A 449 -9.64 -7.17 -11.84
C GLY A 449 -9.85 -5.89 -12.63
N THR A 450 -9.38 -4.75 -12.13
CA THR A 450 -9.41 -3.46 -12.83
C THR A 450 -8.57 -3.49 -14.11
N GLY A 451 -9.23 -3.83 -15.23
CA GLY A 451 -8.54 -4.24 -16.46
C GLY A 451 -8.20 -3.19 -17.50
N TYR A 452 -8.54 -1.90 -17.34
CA TYR A 452 -8.25 -0.87 -18.36
C TYR A 452 -8.00 0.54 -17.80
N LYS A 453 -6.72 0.94 -17.74
CA LYS A 453 -6.28 2.29 -17.36
C LYS A 453 -6.81 3.39 -18.29
N GLU A 454 -6.97 3.12 -19.58
CA GLU A 454 -7.30 4.12 -20.61
C GLU A 454 -8.73 4.66 -20.48
N PHE A 455 -9.66 3.86 -19.95
CA PHE A 455 -11.08 4.21 -19.88
C PHE A 455 -11.38 5.22 -18.76
N ALA A 456 -10.66 5.14 -17.63
CA ALA A 456 -10.81 6.06 -16.51
C ALA A 456 -9.63 5.93 -15.54
N ARG A 457 -8.43 6.41 -15.92
CA ARG A 457 -7.20 6.24 -15.13
C ARG A 457 -7.34 6.54 -13.63
N LEU A 458 -8.02 7.64 -13.25
CA LEU A 458 -8.21 8.02 -11.84
C LEU A 458 -9.23 7.13 -11.09
N ARG A 459 -9.89 6.20 -11.77
CA ARG A 459 -10.88 5.26 -11.20
C ARG A 459 -10.43 3.81 -11.32
N MET A 460 -9.69 3.48 -12.37
CA MET A 460 -9.24 2.13 -12.70
C MET A 460 -7.78 1.87 -12.33
N THR A 461 -7.11 2.86 -11.72
CA THR A 461 -5.79 2.71 -11.09
C THR A 461 -5.76 3.52 -9.80
N ASP A 462 -4.69 3.37 -9.02
CA ASP A 462 -4.44 4.13 -7.79
C ASP A 462 -3.82 5.51 -8.06
N ALA A 463 -3.89 6.00 -9.30
CA ALA A 463 -3.49 7.35 -9.62
C ALA A 463 -4.41 8.33 -8.87
N ARG A 464 -3.83 9.07 -7.92
CA ARG A 464 -4.51 10.06 -7.09
C ARG A 464 -3.67 11.33 -7.00
N GLY A 465 -4.30 12.42 -6.57
CA GLY A 465 -3.62 13.71 -6.43
C GLY A 465 -4.54 14.78 -5.88
N ALA A 466 -3.94 15.88 -5.43
CA ALA A 466 -4.71 16.99 -4.89
C ALA A 466 -5.62 17.61 -5.97
N PRO A 467 -6.88 17.96 -5.66
CA PRO A 467 -7.82 18.51 -6.64
C PRO A 467 -7.49 19.95 -7.06
N SER A 468 -6.55 20.62 -6.38
CA SER A 468 -6.06 21.95 -6.74
C SER A 468 -4.72 22.24 -6.07
N GLU A 469 -3.98 23.22 -6.58
CA GLU A 469 -2.72 23.69 -5.96
C GLU A 469 -2.91 24.14 -4.49
N SER A 470 -4.06 24.73 -4.17
CA SER A 470 -4.35 25.15 -2.79
C SER A 470 -4.47 23.95 -1.82
N TRP A 471 -5.02 22.83 -2.30
CA TRP A 471 -5.10 21.59 -1.54
C TRP A 471 -3.74 20.90 -1.49
N ARG A 472 -3.01 20.87 -2.61
CA ARG A 472 -1.64 20.35 -2.68
C ARG A 472 -0.74 21.02 -1.64
N LYS A 473 -0.70 22.37 -1.64
CA LYS A 473 0.10 23.16 -0.70
C LYS A 473 -0.29 22.91 0.76
N SER A 474 -1.56 22.65 1.03
CA SER A 474 -2.03 22.32 2.37
C SER A 474 -1.55 20.95 2.86
N MET A 475 -1.28 20.00 1.95
CA MET A 475 -0.88 18.64 2.29
C MET A 475 0.63 18.45 2.27
N PHE A 476 1.28 18.96 1.22
CA PHE A 476 2.68 18.73 0.89
C PHE A 476 3.55 19.97 1.11
N GLY A 477 3.00 21.02 1.71
CA GLY A 477 3.73 22.26 1.98
C GLY A 477 4.03 23.10 0.73
N ASP A 478 4.76 24.19 0.97
CA ASP A 478 5.28 25.05 -0.10
C ASP A 478 6.53 24.41 -0.71
N ARG A 479 6.63 24.41 -2.05
CA ARG A 479 7.83 23.93 -2.75
C ARG A 479 9.00 24.89 -2.53
N GLY A 480 8.73 26.16 -2.23
CA GLY A 480 9.75 27.20 -2.13
C GLY A 480 10.21 27.70 -3.49
N GLN A 481 11.28 28.49 -3.53
CA GLN A 481 11.89 28.96 -4.77
C GLN A 481 12.97 27.97 -5.22
N PRO A 482 13.20 27.81 -6.54
CA PRO A 482 14.32 27.04 -7.05
C PRO A 482 15.65 27.66 -6.62
N GLU A 483 16.42 26.94 -5.80
CA GLU A 483 17.75 27.35 -5.36
C GLU A 483 18.83 26.48 -6.01
N PRO A 484 20.03 27.03 -6.30
CA PRO A 484 21.16 26.29 -6.86
C PRO A 484 21.92 25.46 -5.80
N GLU A 485 21.30 25.19 -4.65
CA GLU A 485 21.90 24.40 -3.56
C GLU A 485 20.85 23.50 -2.91
N SER A 486 21.24 22.27 -2.61
CA SER A 486 20.41 21.31 -1.88
C SER A 486 20.41 21.57 -0.37
N THR A 487 19.34 21.17 0.30
CA THR A 487 19.23 21.19 1.76
C THR A 487 19.62 19.85 2.37
N THR A 488 20.50 19.89 3.36
CA THR A 488 20.96 18.70 4.08
C THR A 488 20.00 18.37 5.22
N TYR A 489 19.46 17.15 5.20
CA TYR A 489 18.69 16.57 6.29
C TYR A 489 19.39 15.33 6.85
N THR A 490 19.24 15.10 8.15
CA THR A 490 19.42 13.77 8.77
C THR A 490 18.08 13.05 8.79
N ILE A 491 18.07 11.73 9.02
CA ILE A 491 16.81 10.99 9.19
C ILE A 491 15.99 11.56 10.35
N GLU A 492 16.63 11.97 11.45
CA GLU A 492 15.95 12.53 12.62
C GLU A 492 15.26 13.86 12.30
N THR A 493 15.98 14.78 11.65
CA THR A 493 15.44 16.11 11.27
C THR A 493 14.39 15.98 10.16
N LEU A 494 14.55 15.03 9.24
CA LEU A 494 13.55 14.70 8.24
C LEU A 494 12.23 14.24 8.87
N MET A 495 12.30 13.40 9.91
CA MET A 495 11.13 12.89 10.62
C MET A 495 10.37 13.96 11.43
N GLU A 496 10.87 15.19 11.51
CA GLU A 496 10.14 16.34 12.06
C GLU A 496 9.16 16.94 11.04
N ARG A 497 9.37 16.70 9.75
CA ARG A 497 8.46 17.16 8.68
C ARG A 497 7.13 16.40 8.73
N PRO A 498 6.04 16.99 8.21
CA PRO A 498 4.78 16.29 8.04
C PRO A 498 4.97 15.00 7.20
N PRO A 499 4.40 13.85 7.61
CA PRO A 499 4.59 12.58 6.90
C PRO A 499 4.22 12.62 5.41
N PHE A 500 3.22 13.41 5.04
CA PHE A 500 2.81 13.58 3.64
C PHE A 500 3.91 14.19 2.77
N GLU A 501 4.73 15.10 3.28
CA GLU A 501 5.83 15.71 2.53
C GLU A 501 6.94 14.71 2.20
N LEU A 502 7.07 13.65 3.02
CA LEU A 502 8.09 12.61 2.85
C LEU A 502 7.73 11.61 1.76
N MET A 503 6.47 11.55 1.35
CA MET A 503 5.97 10.64 0.32
C MET A 503 5.85 11.37 -1.01
N TRP A 504 6.47 10.84 -2.06
CA TRP A 504 6.45 11.46 -3.38
C TRP A 504 5.20 11.09 -4.21
N MET A 505 4.04 11.28 -3.59
CA MET A 505 2.73 10.83 -4.10
C MET A 505 2.42 11.39 -5.50
N GLU A 506 2.66 12.68 -5.72
CA GLU A 506 2.34 13.33 -7.01
C GLU A 506 3.11 12.72 -8.18
N ARG A 507 4.40 12.43 -7.98
CA ARG A 507 5.21 11.80 -9.03
C ARG A 507 4.82 10.35 -9.22
N GLN A 508 4.70 9.59 -8.13
CA GLN A 508 4.31 8.18 -8.16
C GLN A 508 3.01 7.96 -8.94
N ALA A 509 2.04 8.87 -8.80
CA ALA A 509 0.76 8.78 -9.50
C ALA A 509 0.94 8.54 -11.02
N SER A 510 1.99 9.09 -11.63
CA SER A 510 2.33 8.94 -13.06
C SER A 510 2.68 7.51 -13.47
N PHE A 511 3.06 6.66 -12.52
CA PHE A 511 3.62 5.32 -12.75
C PHE A 511 2.70 4.17 -12.37
N PHE A 512 1.46 4.44 -11.93
CA PHE A 512 0.46 3.38 -11.79
C PHE A 512 0.01 2.85 -13.16
N LEU A 513 -0.17 1.54 -13.23
CA LEU A 513 -0.50 0.77 -14.43
C LEU A 513 -1.87 0.10 -14.26
N THR A 514 -2.28 -0.64 -15.28
CA THR A 514 -3.45 -1.50 -15.18
C THR A 514 -3.13 -2.67 -14.26
N GLY A 515 -4.08 -3.12 -13.45
CA GLY A 515 -3.90 -4.28 -12.59
C GLY A 515 -3.67 -5.58 -13.37
N GLY A 516 -2.96 -6.52 -12.76
CA GLY A 516 -2.84 -7.90 -13.24
C GLY A 516 -4.09 -8.74 -12.94
N LEU A 517 -4.09 -9.97 -13.45
CA LEU A 517 -5.06 -11.02 -13.13
C LEU A 517 -4.31 -12.35 -13.00
N VAL A 518 -4.81 -13.21 -12.11
CA VAL A 518 -4.32 -14.59 -11.92
C VAL A 518 -4.76 -15.46 -13.09
#